data_AF-A0A524NGR8-F1
#
_entry.id   AF-A0A524NGR8-F1
#
_cell.length_a   1.000
_cell.length_b   1.000
_cell.length_c   1.000
_cell.angle_alpha   90.00
_cell.angle_beta   90.00
_cell.angle_gamma   90.00
#
_symmetry.space_group_name_H-M   'P 1'
#
loop_
_entity.id
_entity.type
_entity.pdbx_description
1 polymer ?
#
loop_
_entity_poly.entity_id
_entity_poly.type
_entity_poly.pdbx_seq_one_letter_code
_entity_poly.pdbx_strand_id
1 'polypeptide(L)'
;MAATLTILLVVFLNQAGNERILSRFYTPDKDPVLLAFNQDTRGEQESGILNFRDGKYSEDKIMLEPRMLEEPENKVFLLYYLLSAMELDSEGEVLDRVMAANLDIAYLPDQAILWYSTLALIKSDRHDEALKMLAPLLEESGPYQSRAESLLKNLLK
;
A
#
# COMPACT_ATOMS: atom_id res chain seq x y z
N MET A 1 -11.93 42.55 11.31
CA MET A 1 -10.91 41.48 11.17
C MET A 1 -11.58 40.15 11.52
N ALA A 2 -12.05 39.40 10.52
CA ALA A 2 -12.72 38.12 10.72
C ALA A 2 -12.44 37.25 9.48
N ALA A 3 -11.25 36.67 9.41
CA ALA A 3 -10.84 35.79 8.31
C ALA A 3 -9.78 34.80 8.80
N THR A 4 -10.10 34.04 9.85
CA THR A 4 -9.20 33.01 10.41
C THR A 4 -10.02 31.86 11.00
N LEU A 5 -10.97 31.31 10.24
CA LEU A 5 -11.70 30.12 10.72
C LEU A 5 -12.15 29.12 9.63
N THR A 6 -11.51 29.12 8.45
CA THR A 6 -11.95 28.26 7.33
C THR A 6 -10.99 27.12 7.00
N ILE A 7 -9.81 27.04 7.61
CA ILE A 7 -8.76 26.09 7.20
C ILE A 7 -8.83 24.73 7.93
N LEU A 8 -9.62 24.60 9.00
CA LEU A 8 -9.57 23.42 9.88
C LEU A 8 -10.61 22.31 9.57
N LEU A 9 -11.42 22.46 8.51
CA LEU A 9 -12.54 21.55 8.23
C LEU A 9 -12.30 20.58 7.06
N VAL A 10 -11.20 20.73 6.32
CA VAL A 10 -10.87 19.84 5.18
C VAL A 10 -10.22 18.52 5.64
N VAL A 11 -9.63 18.48 6.84
CA VAL A 11 -8.87 17.31 7.32
C VAL A 11 -9.77 16.19 7.90
N PHE A 12 -11.02 16.47 8.25
CA PHE A 12 -11.92 15.50 8.89
C PHE A 12 -12.95 14.88 7.95
N LEU A 13 -12.83 15.10 6.64
CA LEU A 13 -13.67 14.47 5.62
C LEU A 13 -12.99 13.26 4.98
N ASN A 14 -12.21 12.50 5.74
CA ASN A 14 -12.03 11.09 5.38
C ASN A 14 -13.44 10.48 5.41
N GLN A 15 -13.99 10.23 4.22
CA GLN A 15 -15.35 9.75 4.09
C GLN A 15 -15.44 8.46 4.90
N ALA A 16 -16.37 8.38 5.86
CA ALA A 16 -16.55 7.20 6.71
C ALA A 16 -16.69 5.87 5.92
N GLY A 17 -17.00 5.96 4.62
CA GLY A 17 -16.95 4.85 3.67
C GLY A 17 -15.56 4.27 3.43
N ASN A 18 -14.51 5.10 3.27
CA ASN A 18 -13.15 4.65 2.99
C ASN A 18 -12.58 3.88 4.18
N GLU A 19 -12.77 4.38 5.41
CA GLU A 19 -12.33 3.69 6.63
C GLU A 19 -12.95 2.29 6.77
N ARG A 20 -14.24 2.17 6.44
CA ARG A 20 -14.95 0.89 6.45
C ARG A 20 -14.42 -0.09 5.40
N ILE A 21 -14.04 0.42 4.23
CA ILE A 21 -13.40 -0.40 3.19
C ILE A 21 -12.02 -0.86 3.69
N LEU A 22 -11.18 0.07 4.15
CA LEU A 22 -9.84 -0.24 4.63
C LEU A 22 -9.86 -1.22 5.80
N SER A 23 -10.74 -1.05 6.79
CA SER A 23 -10.84 -1.98 7.93
C SER A 23 -11.17 -3.42 7.53
N ARG A 24 -11.78 -3.61 6.35
CA ARG A 24 -12.14 -4.93 5.81
C ARG A 24 -11.04 -5.51 4.93
N PHE A 25 -10.36 -4.67 4.17
CA PHE A 25 -9.47 -5.11 3.09
C PHE A 25 -7.98 -4.94 3.40
N TYR A 26 -7.60 -4.05 4.31
CA TYR A 26 -6.22 -3.84 4.73
C TYR A 26 -5.89 -4.75 5.92
N THR A 27 -5.17 -5.85 5.64
CA THR A 27 -4.81 -6.89 6.63
C THR A 27 -3.42 -7.46 6.31
N PRO A 28 -2.36 -6.63 6.39
CA PRO A 28 -1.01 -7.04 6.01
C PRO A 28 -0.46 -8.20 6.87
N ASP A 29 -0.92 -8.33 8.12
CA ASP A 29 -0.55 -9.41 9.05
C ASP A 29 -0.99 -10.82 8.60
N LYS A 30 -2.01 -10.89 7.74
CA LYS A 30 -2.60 -12.15 7.25
C LYS A 30 -2.35 -12.36 5.77
N ASP A 31 -1.57 -11.49 5.14
CA ASP A 31 -1.35 -11.52 3.71
C ASP A 31 -0.40 -12.67 3.34
N PRO A 32 -0.83 -13.61 2.46
CA PRO A 32 -0.02 -14.78 2.14
C PRO A 32 1.30 -14.42 1.44
N VAL A 33 1.34 -13.33 0.67
CA VAL A 33 2.56 -12.90 -0.02
C VAL A 33 3.54 -12.32 1.01
N LEU A 34 3.08 -11.44 1.89
CA LEU A 34 3.93 -10.87 2.95
C LEU A 34 4.43 -11.95 3.92
N LEU A 35 3.58 -12.92 4.27
CA LEU A 35 3.94 -14.04 5.13
C LEU A 35 5.02 -14.94 4.51
N ALA A 36 5.00 -15.15 3.19
CA ALA A 36 6.03 -15.92 2.50
C ALA A 36 7.40 -15.22 2.58
N PHE A 37 7.46 -13.92 2.27
CA PHE A 37 8.72 -13.16 2.37
C PHE A 37 9.27 -13.11 3.80
N ASN A 38 8.41 -12.98 4.80
CA ASN A 38 8.83 -13.01 6.20
C ASN A 38 9.47 -14.33 6.64
N GLN A 39 9.18 -15.44 5.97
CA GLN A 39 9.80 -16.74 6.25
C GLN A 39 11.17 -16.86 5.59
N ASP A 40 11.31 -16.33 4.38
CA ASP A 40 12.52 -16.42 3.57
C ASP A 40 13.60 -15.42 4.01
N THR A 41 13.22 -14.30 4.63
CA THR A 41 14.14 -13.22 5.05
C THR A 41 14.71 -13.42 6.46
N ARG A 42 14.69 -14.64 7.01
CA ARG A 42 15.29 -14.97 8.32
C ARG A 42 16.83 -14.86 8.26
N GLY A 43 17.34 -13.64 8.42
CA GLY A 43 18.76 -13.28 8.51
C GLY A 43 18.97 -11.76 8.73
N GLU A 44 20.19 -11.32 9.02
CA GLU A 44 20.55 -9.90 9.29
C GLU A 44 20.31 -8.95 8.10
N GLN A 45 19.98 -9.47 6.91
CA GLN A 45 20.03 -8.69 5.67
C GLN A 45 18.85 -7.72 5.44
N GLU A 46 17.77 -7.74 6.22
CA GLU A 46 16.63 -6.83 5.98
C GLU A 46 16.05 -6.24 7.27
N SER A 47 16.85 -5.40 7.93
CA SER A 47 16.44 -4.64 9.13
C SER A 47 15.16 -3.80 8.92
N GLY A 48 14.87 -3.37 7.69
CA GLY A 48 13.62 -2.68 7.34
C GLY A 48 12.37 -3.55 7.57
N ILE A 49 12.32 -4.74 6.99
CA ILE A 49 11.16 -5.65 7.15
C ILE A 49 10.88 -5.98 8.62
N LEU A 50 11.95 -6.16 9.42
CA LEU A 50 11.82 -6.35 10.86
C LEU A 50 11.23 -5.11 11.56
N ASN A 51 11.63 -3.90 11.15
CA ASN A 51 11.07 -2.66 11.68
C ASN A 51 9.57 -2.54 11.38
N PHE A 52 9.11 -2.84 10.16
CA PHE A 52 7.68 -2.84 9.85
C PHE A 52 6.89 -3.77 10.78
N ARG A 53 7.37 -5.01 10.95
CA ARG A 53 6.73 -6.01 11.82
C ARG A 53 6.69 -5.57 13.29
N ASP A 54 7.75 -4.89 13.74
CA ASP A 54 7.86 -4.39 15.11
C ASP A 54 7.08 -3.06 15.32
N GLY A 55 6.34 -2.59 14.31
CA GLY A 55 5.56 -1.35 14.34
C GLY A 55 6.39 -0.07 14.22
N LYS A 56 7.66 -0.19 13.82
CA LYS A 56 8.64 0.90 13.66
C LYS A 56 8.63 1.41 12.22
N TYR A 57 7.47 1.90 11.77
CA TYR A 57 7.23 2.26 10.37
C TYR A 57 8.11 3.42 9.89
N SER A 58 8.41 4.38 10.79
CA SER A 58 9.28 5.52 10.45
C SER A 58 10.72 5.05 10.24
N GLU A 59 11.23 4.19 11.11
CA GLU A 59 12.56 3.59 10.98
C GLU A 59 12.66 2.67 9.77
N ASP A 60 11.60 1.93 9.44
CA ASP A 60 11.52 1.15 8.20
C ASP A 60 11.68 2.04 6.97
N LYS A 61 10.89 3.12 6.84
CA LYS A 61 11.01 4.07 5.72
C LYS A 61 12.44 4.62 5.59
N ILE A 62 13.04 5.08 6.70
CA ILE A 62 14.40 5.64 6.72
C ILE A 62 15.44 4.61 6.25
N MET A 63 15.29 3.33 6.64
CA MET A 63 16.23 2.29 6.25
C MET A 63 16.04 1.82 4.80
N LEU A 64 14.80 1.75 4.32
CA LEU A 64 14.49 1.23 2.98
C LEU A 64 14.72 2.27 1.88
N GLU A 65 14.54 3.56 2.15
CA GLU A 65 14.70 4.61 1.13
C GLU A 65 16.06 4.58 0.39
N PRO A 66 17.23 4.57 1.07
CA PRO A 66 18.51 4.48 0.37
C PRO A 66 18.68 3.15 -0.39
N ARG A 67 18.16 2.05 0.17
CA ARG A 67 18.25 0.73 -0.46
C ARG A 67 17.42 0.62 -1.73
N MET A 68 16.26 1.27 -1.78
CA MET A 68 15.46 1.36 -3.01
C MET A 68 16.18 2.13 -4.13
N LEU A 69 17.13 3.01 -3.79
CA LEU A 69 17.96 3.70 -4.78
C LEU A 69 19.13 2.81 -5.25
N GLU A 70 19.68 1.99 -4.37
CA GLU A 70 20.78 1.05 -4.67
C GLU A 70 20.30 -0.19 -5.44
N GLU A 71 19.10 -0.68 -5.12
CA GLU A 71 18.49 -1.90 -5.65
C GLU A 71 17.06 -1.62 -6.16
N PRO A 72 16.88 -0.82 -7.22
CA PRO A 72 15.55 -0.40 -7.71
C PRO A 72 14.68 -1.55 -8.23
N GLU A 73 15.28 -2.68 -8.58
CA GLU A 73 14.60 -3.93 -8.95
C GLU A 73 14.06 -4.71 -7.76
N ASN A 74 14.49 -4.40 -6.53
CA ASN A 74 14.03 -5.08 -5.33
C ASN A 74 12.63 -4.58 -4.93
N LYS A 75 11.62 -5.27 -5.47
CA LYS A 75 10.19 -4.99 -5.26
C LYS A 75 9.76 -5.14 -3.80
N VAL A 76 10.47 -5.95 -3.02
CA VAL A 76 10.16 -6.15 -1.61
C VAL A 76 10.41 -4.86 -0.82
N PHE A 77 11.49 -4.13 -1.11
CA PHE A 77 11.73 -2.83 -0.46
C PHE A 77 10.63 -1.82 -0.79
N LEU A 78 10.22 -1.72 -2.05
CA LEU A 78 9.11 -0.83 -2.44
C LEU A 78 7.79 -1.22 -1.73
N LEU A 79 7.51 -2.52 -1.62
CA LEU A 79 6.30 -3.02 -0.95
C LEU A 79 6.28 -2.64 0.54
N TYR A 80 7.36 -2.89 1.28
CA TYR A 80 7.40 -2.54 2.70
C TYR A 80 7.45 -1.03 2.93
N TYR A 81 8.13 -0.27 2.07
CA TYR A 81 8.12 1.19 2.10
C TYR A 81 6.70 1.75 1.89
N LEU A 82 5.93 1.18 0.95
CA LEU A 82 4.52 1.53 0.73
C LEU A 82 3.66 1.20 1.95
N LEU A 83 3.82 0.02 2.53
CA LEU A 83 3.06 -0.39 3.72
C LEU A 83 3.35 0.55 4.90
N SER A 84 4.61 0.82 5.19
CA SER A 84 5.01 1.78 6.23
C SER A 84 4.48 3.19 5.95
N ALA A 85 4.44 3.62 4.69
CA ALA A 85 3.85 4.91 4.34
C ALA A 85 2.34 4.96 4.61
N MET A 86 1.60 3.88 4.30
CA MET A 86 0.17 3.77 4.63
C MET A 86 -0.08 3.79 6.15
N GLU A 87 0.76 3.15 6.95
CA GLU A 87 0.65 3.15 8.42
C GLU A 87 0.94 4.53 9.03
N LEU A 88 1.68 5.38 8.30
CA LEU A 88 2.04 6.74 8.71
C LEU A 88 1.16 7.83 8.06
N ASP A 89 0.07 7.46 7.38
CA ASP A 89 -0.78 8.38 6.61
C ASP A 89 0.03 9.26 5.61
N SER A 90 1.08 8.68 5.03
CA SER A 90 2.03 9.32 4.11
C SER A 90 2.10 8.63 2.75
N GLU A 91 1.08 7.85 2.40
CA GLU A 91 1.04 7.04 1.18
C GLU A 91 1.17 7.87 -0.11
N GLY A 92 0.73 9.15 -0.09
CA GLY A 92 0.88 10.07 -1.22
C GLY A 92 2.33 10.24 -1.69
N GLU A 93 3.31 10.13 -0.79
CA GLU A 93 4.74 10.24 -1.11
C GLU A 93 5.26 9.04 -1.92
N VAL A 94 4.58 7.90 -1.84
CA VAL A 94 5.04 6.62 -2.41
C VAL A 94 4.27 6.27 -3.68
N LEU A 95 3.01 6.71 -3.77
CA LEU A 95 2.14 6.40 -4.91
C LEU A 95 2.74 6.81 -6.26
N ASP A 96 3.41 7.96 -6.35
CA ASP A 96 4.06 8.39 -7.60
C ASP A 96 5.19 7.44 -8.01
N ARG A 97 5.95 6.90 -7.04
CA ARG A 97 7.02 5.92 -7.30
C ARG A 97 6.46 4.57 -7.73
N VAL A 98 5.37 4.12 -7.09
CA VAL A 98 4.67 2.90 -7.49
C VAL A 98 4.12 3.03 -8.90
N MET A 99 3.46 4.14 -9.23
CA MET A 99 2.86 4.35 -10.55
C MET A 99 3.90 4.39 -11.67
N ALA A 100 5.14 4.79 -11.36
CA ALA A 100 6.26 4.74 -12.27
C ALA A 100 6.96 3.37 -12.32
N ALA A 101 6.68 2.47 -11.38
CA ALA A 101 7.30 1.15 -11.33
C ALA A 101 6.75 0.27 -12.45
N ASN A 102 7.66 -0.41 -13.17
CA ASN A 102 7.26 -1.48 -14.08
C ASN A 102 6.88 -2.71 -13.24
N LEU A 103 5.59 -3.04 -13.20
CA LEU A 103 5.04 -4.14 -12.42
C LEU A 103 4.64 -5.29 -13.34
N ASP A 104 5.13 -6.49 -13.04
CA ASP A 104 4.76 -7.74 -13.71
C ASP A 104 3.71 -8.47 -12.89
N ILE A 105 2.48 -8.54 -13.40
CA ILE A 105 1.35 -9.18 -12.70
C ILE A 105 1.59 -10.69 -12.46
N ALA A 106 2.49 -11.35 -13.19
CA ALA A 106 2.86 -12.74 -12.93
C ALA A 106 3.74 -12.89 -11.67
N TYR A 107 4.35 -11.80 -11.18
CA TYR A 107 5.22 -11.79 -10.03
C TYR A 107 4.45 -11.39 -8.75
N LEU A 108 4.51 -12.24 -7.72
CA LEU A 108 3.68 -12.09 -6.51
C LEU A 108 3.92 -10.76 -5.74
N PRO A 109 5.16 -10.26 -5.55
CA PRO A 109 5.39 -8.92 -5.00
C PRO A 109 4.71 -7.81 -5.76
N ASP A 110 4.71 -7.88 -7.09
CA ASP A 110 4.12 -6.85 -7.93
C ASP A 110 2.58 -6.89 -7.81
N GLN A 111 1.98 -8.08 -7.71
CA GLN A 111 0.55 -8.19 -7.34
C GLN A 111 0.25 -7.57 -5.97
N ALA A 112 1.12 -7.79 -4.98
CA ALA A 112 0.98 -7.21 -3.64
C ALA A 112 1.11 -5.68 -3.68
N ILE A 113 2.09 -5.16 -4.42
CA ILE A 113 2.26 -3.72 -4.64
C ILE A 113 1.00 -3.14 -5.28
N LEU A 114 0.45 -3.75 -6.33
CA LEU A 114 -0.81 -3.30 -6.95
C LEU A 114 -1.98 -3.31 -5.95
N TRP A 115 -2.10 -4.36 -5.15
CA TRP A 115 -3.15 -4.49 -4.15
C TRP A 115 -3.07 -3.37 -3.10
N TYR A 116 -1.91 -3.22 -2.46
CA TYR A 116 -1.73 -2.20 -1.42
C TYR A 116 -1.75 -0.78 -1.98
N SER A 117 -1.32 -0.57 -3.22
CA SER A 117 -1.42 0.73 -3.89
C SER A 117 -2.86 1.09 -4.21
N THR A 118 -3.69 0.11 -4.58
CA THR A 118 -5.14 0.32 -4.71
C THR A 118 -5.74 0.77 -3.39
N LEU A 119 -5.39 0.12 -2.28
CA LEU A 119 -5.88 0.50 -0.95
C LEU A 119 -5.36 1.87 -0.50
N ALA A 120 -4.10 2.20 -0.78
CA ALA A 120 -3.53 3.52 -0.55
C ALA A 120 -4.28 4.61 -1.34
N LEU A 121 -4.61 4.35 -2.61
CA LEU A 121 -5.40 5.29 -3.42
C LEU A 121 -6.80 5.52 -2.85
N ILE A 122 -7.46 4.47 -2.34
CA ILE A 122 -8.75 4.61 -1.64
C ILE A 122 -8.58 5.43 -0.35
N LYS A 123 -7.50 5.17 0.39
CA LYS A 123 -7.17 5.90 1.62
C LYS A 123 -6.99 7.40 1.35
N SER A 124 -6.37 7.76 0.23
CA SER A 124 -6.16 9.16 -0.19
C SER A 124 -7.30 9.73 -1.06
N ASP A 125 -8.50 9.13 -1.08
CA ASP A 125 -9.69 9.60 -1.83
C ASP A 125 -9.49 9.68 -3.36
N ARG A 126 -8.59 8.86 -3.92
CA ARG A 126 -8.27 8.76 -5.36
C ARG A 126 -8.96 7.56 -6.00
N HIS A 127 -10.29 7.45 -5.87
CA HIS A 127 -11.07 6.26 -6.28
C HIS A 127 -10.93 5.89 -7.76
N ASP A 128 -10.93 6.87 -8.66
CA ASP A 128 -10.80 6.61 -10.10
C ASP A 128 -9.46 5.94 -10.44
N GLU A 129 -8.41 6.31 -9.74
CA GLU A 129 -7.08 5.72 -9.90
C GLU A 129 -7.01 4.36 -9.21
N ALA A 130 -7.65 4.21 -8.06
CA ALA A 130 -7.77 2.92 -7.40
C ALA A 130 -8.45 1.89 -8.31
N LEU A 131 -9.52 2.27 -9.01
CA LEU A 131 -10.20 1.38 -9.97
C LEU A 131 -9.30 0.96 -11.12
N LYS A 132 -8.47 1.87 -11.64
CA LYS A 132 -7.48 1.56 -12.68
C LYS A 132 -6.39 0.62 -12.16
N MET A 133 -5.88 0.89 -10.96
CA MET A 133 -4.86 0.08 -10.30
C MET A 133 -5.37 -1.33 -9.97
N LEU A 134 -6.66 -1.48 -9.66
CA LEU A 134 -7.31 -2.73 -9.34
C LEU A 134 -7.53 -3.63 -10.56
N ALA A 135 -7.69 -3.04 -11.75
CA ALA A 135 -8.12 -3.77 -12.95
C ALA A 135 -7.25 -4.99 -13.31
N PRO A 136 -5.90 -4.91 -13.30
CA PRO A 136 -5.05 -6.06 -13.60
C PRO A 136 -5.26 -7.25 -12.65
N LEU A 137 -5.59 -6.99 -11.38
CA LEU A 137 -5.82 -8.04 -10.38
C LEU A 137 -7.14 -8.79 -10.58
N LEU A 138 -8.05 -8.27 -11.42
CA LEU A 138 -9.29 -8.96 -11.77
C LEU A 138 -9.08 -9.98 -12.89
N GLU A 139 -8.13 -9.72 -13.78
CA GLU A 139 -7.88 -10.49 -14.99
C GLU A 139 -6.92 -11.65 -14.75
N GLU A 140 -5.90 -11.44 -13.92
CA GLU A 140 -4.87 -12.44 -13.64
C GLU A 140 -5.23 -13.34 -12.45
N SER A 141 -4.90 -14.63 -12.57
CA SER A 141 -5.07 -15.56 -11.46
C SER A 141 -4.03 -15.29 -10.37
N GLY A 142 -4.46 -15.21 -9.10
CA GLY A 142 -3.54 -14.90 -8.01
C GLY A 142 -4.21 -14.81 -6.64
N PRO A 143 -3.41 -14.64 -5.57
CA PRO A 143 -3.91 -14.55 -4.20
C PRO A 143 -4.89 -13.38 -3.97
N TYR A 144 -4.85 -12.36 -4.83
CA TYR A 144 -5.67 -11.16 -4.69
C TYR A 144 -6.95 -11.15 -5.52
N GLN A 145 -7.12 -12.04 -6.51
CA GLN A 145 -8.21 -11.94 -7.49
C GLN A 145 -9.60 -11.90 -6.84
N SER A 146 -9.90 -12.87 -5.96
CA SER A 146 -11.18 -12.92 -5.24
C SER A 146 -11.41 -11.71 -4.33
N ARG A 147 -10.34 -11.16 -3.74
CA ARG A 147 -10.41 -9.95 -2.91
C ARG A 147 -10.64 -8.71 -3.77
N ALA A 148 -10.03 -8.65 -4.94
CA ALA A 148 -10.21 -7.58 -5.92
C ALA A 148 -11.64 -7.51 -6.44
N GLU A 149 -12.24 -8.65 -6.80
CA GLU A 149 -13.66 -8.71 -7.18
C GLU A 149 -14.58 -8.23 -6.05
N SER A 150 -14.28 -8.59 -4.81
CA SER A 150 -15.04 -8.15 -3.65
C SER A 150 -14.88 -6.65 -3.42
N LEU A 151 -13.65 -6.12 -3.53
CA LEU A 151 -13.37 -4.71 -3.38
C LEU A 151 -14.09 -3.87 -4.44
N LEU A 152 -14.03 -4.29 -5.71
CA LEU A 152 -14.72 -3.62 -6.82
C LEU A 152 -16.23 -3.45 -6.54
N LYS A 153 -16.89 -4.51 -6.04
CA LYS A 153 -18.31 -4.46 -5.66
C LYS A 153 -18.62 -3.51 -4.51
N ASN A 154 -17.64 -3.17 -3.67
CA ASN A 154 -17.82 -2.18 -2.61
C ASN A 154 -17.53 -0.76 -3.10
N LEU A 155 -16.61 -0.58 -4.06
CA LEU A 155 -16.29 0.73 -4.65
C LEU A 155 -17.40 1.26 -5.58
N LEU A 156 -18.18 0.38 -6.19
CA LEU A 156 -19.27 0.75 -7.11
C LEU A 156 -20.62 1.00 -6.41
N LYS A 157 -20.69 0.98 -5.08
CA LYS A 157 -21.92 1.19 -4.30
C LYS A 157 -21.99 2.60 -3.75
#